data_AF-A0A4P5YKF6-F1
#
_entry.id   AF-A0A4P5YKF6-F1
#
_cell.length_a   1.000
_cell.length_b   1.000
_cell.length_c   1.000
_cell.angle_alpha   90.00
_cell.angle_beta   90.00
_cell.angle_gamma   90.00
#
_symmetry.space_group_name_H-M   'P 1'
#
loop_
_entity.id
_entity.type
_entity.pdbx_description
1 polymer ?
#
loop_
_entity_poly.entity_id
_entity_poly.type
_entity_poly.pdbx_seq_one_letter_code
_entity_poly.pdbx_strand_id
1 'polypeptide(L)'
;MSSDPRQAIAIQLSAHLDAELSAHRLWLALAEQRLKAAKTADHAALTAAASREPPVLAEINRLRSARERLLKAAAAVCGLRGAVTLGGLCAALPEALRAALDQRGRELRALLERLKIVEDHCAVLLRSGLSLVRDLLDAIAGAERPARSPYDRRGGVLGVQPALRGGLVDLRG
;
A
#
# COMPACT_ATOMS: atom_id res chain seq x y z
N MET A 1 10.69 -10.10 -44.22
CA MET A 1 9.49 -9.92 -43.37
C MET A 1 9.85 -8.90 -42.31
N SER A 2 9.43 -7.64 -42.48
CA SER A 2 9.76 -6.57 -41.52
C SER A 2 8.81 -6.69 -40.33
N SER A 3 9.29 -7.15 -39.17
CA SER A 3 8.46 -7.13 -37.96
C SER A 3 8.23 -5.68 -37.56
N ASP A 4 6.99 -5.23 -37.51
CA ASP A 4 6.67 -3.87 -37.08
C ASP A 4 7.25 -3.65 -35.66
N PRO A 5 8.16 -2.69 -35.45
CA PRO A 5 8.73 -2.42 -34.13
C PRO A 5 7.65 -2.09 -33.08
N ARG A 6 6.47 -1.60 -33.50
CA ARG A 6 5.31 -1.35 -32.62
C ARG A 6 4.67 -2.64 -32.13
N GLN A 7 4.68 -3.69 -32.93
CA GLN A 7 4.18 -5.00 -32.52
C GLN A 7 5.13 -5.65 -31.52
N ALA A 8 6.44 -5.55 -31.75
CA ALA A 8 7.45 -6.09 -30.84
C ALA A 8 7.37 -5.44 -29.45
N ILE A 9 7.24 -4.11 -29.38
CA ILE A 9 7.12 -3.41 -28.10
C ILE A 9 5.79 -3.72 -27.38
N ALA A 10 4.68 -3.90 -28.10
CA ALA A 10 3.40 -4.27 -27.52
C ALA A 10 3.46 -5.67 -26.87
N ILE A 11 4.14 -6.63 -27.52
CA ILE A 11 4.37 -7.97 -26.96
C ILE A 11 5.21 -7.88 -25.69
N GLN A 12 6.28 -7.08 -25.70
CA GLN A 12 7.13 -6.88 -24.52
C GLN A 12 6.36 -6.22 -23.37
N LEU A 13 5.53 -5.20 -23.65
CA LEU A 13 4.67 -4.56 -22.66
C LEU A 13 3.66 -5.54 -22.07
N SER A 14 3.03 -6.37 -22.90
CA SER A 14 2.08 -7.38 -22.43
C SER A 14 2.76 -8.40 -21.51
N ALA A 15 3.90 -8.96 -21.93
CA ALA A 15 4.65 -9.92 -21.12
C ALA A 15 5.12 -9.30 -19.79
N HIS A 16 5.50 -8.03 -19.82
CA HIS A 16 5.89 -7.31 -18.62
C HIS A 16 4.71 -7.07 -17.66
N LEU A 17 3.54 -6.69 -18.16
CA LEU A 17 2.32 -6.55 -17.35
C LEU A 17 1.88 -7.89 -16.76
N ASP A 18 2.03 -8.99 -17.49
CA ASP A 18 1.73 -10.34 -16.98
C ASP A 18 2.68 -10.73 -15.83
N ALA A 19 3.96 -10.37 -15.92
CA ALA A 19 4.92 -10.55 -14.83
C ALA A 19 4.56 -9.70 -13.60
N GLU A 20 4.20 -8.42 -13.79
CA GLU A 20 3.74 -7.55 -12.69
C GLU A 20 2.47 -8.09 -12.03
N LEU A 21 1.49 -8.53 -12.81
CA LEU A 21 0.26 -9.15 -12.30
C LEU A 21 0.56 -10.39 -11.46
N SER A 22 1.46 -11.25 -11.92
CA SER A 22 1.84 -12.46 -11.18
C SER A 22 2.50 -12.11 -9.84
N ALA A 23 3.46 -11.18 -9.83
CA ALA A 23 4.15 -10.74 -8.62
C ALA A 23 3.18 -10.09 -7.62
N HIS A 24 2.27 -9.23 -8.08
CA HIS A 24 1.27 -8.60 -7.23
C HIS A 24 0.21 -9.59 -6.71
N ARG A 25 -0.17 -10.62 -7.48
CA ARG A 25 -1.06 -11.68 -7.01
C ARG A 25 -0.42 -12.49 -5.90
N LEU A 26 0.88 -12.79 -6.04
CA LEU A 26 1.64 -13.48 -5.00
C LEU A 26 1.73 -12.63 -3.72
N TRP A 27 1.98 -11.32 -3.85
CA TRP A 27 2.00 -10.43 -2.70
C TRP A 27 0.63 -10.35 -2.02
N LEU A 28 -0.46 -10.24 -2.79
CA LEU A 28 -1.81 -10.26 -2.24
C LEU A 28 -2.10 -11.55 -1.46
N ALA A 29 -1.70 -12.71 -1.99
CA ALA A 29 -1.89 -13.98 -1.30
C ALA A 29 -1.14 -14.03 0.04
N LEU A 30 0.08 -13.48 0.10
CA LEU A 30 0.85 -13.36 1.35
C LEU A 30 0.18 -12.39 2.33
N ALA A 31 -0.29 -11.24 1.85
CA ALA A 31 -1.00 -10.25 2.66
C ALA A 31 -2.30 -10.84 3.26
N GLU A 32 -3.05 -11.62 2.48
CA GLU A 32 -4.26 -12.31 2.93
C GLU A 32 -3.94 -13.42 3.95
N GLN A 33 -2.86 -14.17 3.74
CA GLN A 33 -2.38 -15.16 4.72
C GLN A 33 -2.00 -14.49 6.03
N ARG A 34 -1.27 -13.38 5.98
CA ARG A 34 -0.86 -12.60 7.16
C ARG A 34 -2.07 -12.03 7.89
N LEU A 35 -3.04 -11.47 7.16
CA LEU A 35 -4.29 -10.98 7.73
C LEU A 35 -5.07 -12.10 8.43
N LYS A 36 -5.16 -13.28 7.81
CA LYS A 36 -5.81 -14.44 8.42
C LYS A 36 -5.10 -14.89 9.69
N ALA A 37 -3.78 -15.02 9.65
CA ALA A 37 -2.95 -15.41 10.79
C ALA A 37 -3.07 -14.41 11.95
N ALA A 38 -3.08 -13.10 11.65
CA ALA A 38 -3.29 -12.06 12.64
C ALA A 38 -4.67 -12.16 13.32
N LYS A 39 -5.73 -12.47 12.55
CA LYS A 39 -7.08 -12.66 13.10
C LYS A 39 -7.20 -13.88 14.00
N THR A 40 -6.46 -14.95 13.72
CA THR A 40 -6.48 -16.20 14.50
C THR A 40 -5.38 -16.25 15.56
N ALA A 41 -4.62 -15.18 15.77
CA ALA A 41 -3.45 -15.13 16.64
C ALA A 41 -2.43 -16.26 16.36
N ASP A 42 -2.31 -16.70 15.11
CA ASP A 42 -1.36 -17.74 14.70
C ASP A 42 0.02 -17.10 14.43
N HIS A 43 0.84 -17.04 15.46
CA HIS A 43 2.16 -16.42 15.40
C HIS A 43 3.14 -17.16 14.47
N ALA A 44 3.02 -18.49 14.35
CA ALA A 44 3.87 -19.28 13.47
C ALA A 44 3.56 -18.96 12.00
N ALA A 45 2.28 -18.94 11.63
CA ALA A 45 1.84 -18.55 10.29
C ALA A 45 2.19 -17.10 9.96
N LEU A 46 2.08 -16.18 10.93
CA LEU A 46 2.46 -14.77 10.75
C LEU A 46 3.96 -14.64 10.42
N THR A 47 4.81 -15.36 11.15
CA THR A 47 6.26 -15.35 10.96
C THR A 47 6.65 -15.96 9.61
N ALA A 48 5.99 -17.07 9.23
CA ALA A 48 6.20 -17.72 7.94
C ALA A 48 5.74 -16.85 6.75
N ALA A 49 4.67 -16.08 6.90
CA ALA A 49 4.25 -15.11 5.89
C ALA A 49 5.26 -13.97 5.76
N ALA A 50 5.70 -13.40 6.89
CA ALA A 50 6.66 -12.30 6.93
C ALA A 50 8.03 -12.67 6.32
N SER A 51 8.50 -13.91 6.47
CA SER A 51 9.76 -14.36 5.86
C SER A 51 9.70 -14.53 4.35
N ARG A 52 8.50 -14.69 3.77
CA ARG A 52 8.28 -14.86 2.33
C ARG A 52 8.02 -13.54 1.60
N GLU A 53 7.73 -12.46 2.30
CA GLU A 53 7.47 -11.14 1.71
C GLU A 53 8.71 -10.48 1.05
N PRO A 54 9.92 -10.48 1.65
CA PRO A 54 11.08 -9.79 1.10
C PRO A 54 11.43 -10.13 -0.37
N PRO A 55 11.49 -11.40 -0.80
CA PRO A 55 11.80 -11.71 -2.19
C PRO A 55 10.71 -11.22 -3.17
N VAL A 56 9.44 -11.22 -2.75
CA VAL A 56 8.33 -10.75 -3.57
C VAL A 56 8.39 -9.24 -3.75
N LEU A 57 8.66 -8.50 -2.67
CA LEU A 57 8.84 -7.05 -2.72
C LEU A 57 10.07 -6.65 -3.56
N ALA A 58 11.16 -7.40 -3.46
CA ALA A 58 12.35 -7.20 -4.29
C ALA A 58 12.01 -7.36 -5.78
N GLU A 59 11.24 -8.39 -6.14
CA GLU A 59 10.81 -8.61 -7.53
C GLU A 59 9.89 -7.51 -8.03
N ILE A 60 8.92 -7.06 -7.22
CA ILE A 60 8.03 -5.93 -7.58
C ILE A 60 8.84 -4.66 -7.84
N ASN A 61 9.85 -4.37 -7.01
CA ASN A 61 10.71 -3.21 -7.21
C ASN A 61 11.58 -3.34 -8.47
N ARG A 62 12.08 -4.54 -8.77
CA ARG A 62 12.81 -4.84 -10.02
C ARG A 62 11.92 -4.60 -11.24
N LEU A 63 10.67 -5.09 -11.18
CA LEU A 63 9.69 -4.91 -12.25
C LEU A 63 9.31 -3.45 -12.45
N ARG A 64 9.12 -2.67 -11.38
CA ARG A 64 8.88 -1.22 -11.47
C ARG A 64 9.99 -0.49 -12.24
N SER A 65 11.24 -0.78 -11.92
CA SER A 65 12.40 -0.19 -12.62
C SER A 65 12.51 -0.66 -14.08
N ALA A 66 12.07 -1.89 -14.38
CA ALA A 66 11.98 -2.38 -15.76
C ALA A 66 10.85 -1.69 -16.53
N ARG A 67 9.69 -1.46 -15.89
CA ARG A 67 8.55 -0.75 -16.48
C ARG A 67 8.93 0.64 -16.94
N GLU A 68 9.62 1.40 -16.11
CA GLU A 68 10.05 2.76 -16.45
C GLU A 68 10.95 2.79 -17.69
N ARG A 69 11.88 1.83 -17.80
CA ARG A 69 12.75 1.69 -18.98
C ARG A 69 11.96 1.28 -20.21
N LEU A 70 11.03 0.33 -20.06
CA LEU A 70 10.19 -0.16 -21.16
C LEU A 70 9.24 0.92 -21.68
N LEU A 71 8.64 1.72 -20.80
CA LEU A 71 7.79 2.85 -21.18
C LEU A 71 8.58 3.90 -21.97
N LYS A 72 9.80 4.23 -21.55
CA LYS A 72 10.68 5.15 -22.29
C LYS A 72 11.03 4.62 -23.68
N ALA A 73 11.40 3.33 -23.78
CA ALA A 73 11.68 2.69 -25.06
C ALA A 73 10.44 2.68 -25.97
N ALA A 74 9.27 2.38 -25.41
CA ALA A 74 8.02 2.35 -26.15
C ALA A 74 7.60 3.72 -26.67
N ALA A 75 7.82 4.78 -25.88
CA ALA A 75 7.56 6.14 -26.32
C ALA A 75 8.46 6.55 -27.49
N ALA A 76 9.75 6.17 -27.46
CA ALA A 76 10.67 6.43 -28.56
C ALA A 76 10.20 5.75 -29.86
N VAL A 77 9.77 4.48 -29.79
CA VAL A 77 9.23 3.73 -30.95
C VAL A 77 7.92 4.33 -31.47
N CYS A 78 7.07 4.84 -30.58
CA CYS A 78 5.78 5.42 -30.95
C CYS A 78 5.86 6.92 -31.30
N GLY A 79 7.03 7.56 -31.18
CA GLY A 79 7.21 8.98 -31.43
C GLY A 79 6.55 9.91 -30.39
N LEU A 80 6.25 9.40 -29.19
CA LEU A 80 5.61 10.18 -28.13
C LEU A 80 6.64 11.05 -27.40
N ARG A 81 6.29 12.32 -27.12
CA ARG A 81 7.12 13.27 -26.36
C ARG A 81 6.41 13.64 -25.04
N GLY A 82 7.20 13.88 -23.99
CA GLY A 82 6.69 14.30 -22.67
C GLY A 82 6.47 13.16 -21.68
N ALA A 83 5.58 13.37 -20.69
CA ALA A 83 5.30 12.37 -19.66
C ALA A 83 4.59 11.15 -20.27
N VAL A 84 5.28 10.02 -20.30
CA VAL A 84 4.79 8.79 -20.92
C VAL A 84 3.97 8.00 -19.90
N THR A 85 2.67 7.90 -20.17
CA THR A 85 1.76 7.02 -19.42
C THR A 85 1.42 5.79 -20.23
N LEU A 86 1.07 4.70 -19.55
CA LEU A 86 0.65 3.46 -20.21
C LEU A 86 -0.59 3.67 -21.08
N GLY A 87 -1.52 4.54 -20.65
CA GLY A 87 -2.68 4.95 -21.45
C GLY A 87 -2.30 5.75 -22.70
N GLY A 88 -1.33 6.67 -22.59
CA GLY A 88 -0.81 7.41 -23.75
C GLY A 88 -0.13 6.50 -24.78
N LEU A 89 0.56 5.45 -24.33
CA LEU A 89 1.13 4.43 -25.22
C LEU A 89 0.06 3.56 -25.88
N CYS A 90 -0.94 3.13 -25.13
CA CYS A 90 -2.03 2.31 -25.66
C CYS A 90 -2.82 3.02 -26.76
N ALA A 91 -2.96 4.36 -26.68
CA ALA A 91 -3.59 5.17 -27.72
C ALA A 91 -2.80 5.21 -29.05
N ALA A 92 -1.48 4.98 -29.01
CA ALA A 92 -0.61 4.97 -30.20
C ALA A 92 -0.49 3.58 -30.86
N LEU A 93 -1.05 2.54 -30.23
CA LEU A 93 -0.99 1.17 -30.70
C LEU A 93 -2.24 0.77 -31.50
N PRO A 94 -2.14 -0.24 -32.39
CA PRO A 94 -3.30 -0.81 -33.08
C PRO A 94 -4.38 -1.32 -32.11
N GLU A 95 -5.65 -1.19 -32.51
CA GLU A 95 -6.84 -1.50 -31.69
C GLU A 95 -6.79 -2.88 -31.01
N ALA A 96 -6.39 -3.91 -31.76
CA ALA A 96 -6.31 -5.29 -31.27
C ALA A 96 -5.33 -5.46 -30.10
N LEU A 97 -4.23 -4.70 -30.11
CA LEU A 97 -3.21 -4.72 -29.05
C LEU A 97 -3.59 -3.81 -27.88
N ARG A 98 -4.27 -2.70 -28.17
CA ARG A 98 -4.78 -1.74 -27.19
C ARG A 98 -5.73 -2.40 -26.18
N ALA A 99 -6.74 -3.13 -26.67
CA ALA A 99 -7.74 -3.75 -25.79
C ALA A 99 -7.13 -4.72 -24.77
N ALA A 100 -6.14 -5.50 -25.20
CA ALA A 100 -5.45 -6.48 -24.35
C ALA A 100 -4.58 -5.83 -23.26
N LEU A 101 -3.91 -4.71 -23.58
CA LEU A 101 -3.11 -3.94 -22.63
C LEU A 101 -4.00 -3.16 -21.65
N ASP A 102 -5.10 -2.58 -22.12
CA ASP A 102 -6.05 -1.86 -21.29
C ASP A 102 -6.76 -2.79 -20.29
N GLN A 103 -7.09 -4.01 -20.70
CA GLN A 103 -7.64 -5.02 -19.80
C GLN A 103 -6.64 -5.36 -18.67
N ARG A 104 -5.39 -5.65 -19.01
CA ARG A 104 -4.33 -5.91 -18.01
C ARG A 104 -4.09 -4.72 -17.09
N GLY A 105 -4.09 -3.51 -17.64
CA GLY A 105 -3.95 -2.28 -16.87
C GLY A 105 -5.10 -2.06 -15.89
N ARG A 106 -6.33 -2.47 -16.23
CA ARG A 106 -7.48 -2.45 -15.32
C ARG A 106 -7.37 -3.52 -14.24
N GLU A 107 -6.98 -4.74 -14.61
CA GLU A 107 -6.75 -5.83 -13.65
C GLU A 107 -5.67 -5.48 -12.63
N LEU A 108 -4.56 -4.90 -13.07
CA LEU A 108 -3.47 -4.48 -12.20
C LEU A 108 -3.94 -3.41 -11.21
N ARG A 109 -4.71 -2.42 -11.68
CA ARG A 109 -5.30 -1.39 -10.81
C ARG A 109 -6.23 -1.99 -9.76
N ALA A 110 -7.16 -2.85 -10.18
CA ALA A 110 -8.08 -3.52 -9.25
C ALA A 110 -7.34 -4.36 -8.20
N LEU A 111 -6.27 -5.05 -8.61
CA LEU A 111 -5.42 -5.85 -7.72
C LEU A 111 -4.68 -4.98 -6.69
N LEU A 112 -4.13 -3.84 -7.11
CA LEU A 112 -3.44 -2.91 -6.22
C LEU A 112 -4.38 -2.26 -5.21
N GLU A 113 -5.60 -1.91 -5.61
CA GLU A 113 -6.62 -1.40 -4.68
C GLU A 113 -7.01 -2.46 -3.65
N ARG A 114 -7.23 -3.71 -4.06
CA ARG A 114 -7.52 -4.80 -3.12
C ARG A 114 -6.36 -5.03 -2.15
N LEU A 115 -5.13 -5.02 -2.65
CA LEU A 115 -3.95 -5.17 -1.83
C LEU A 115 -3.84 -4.07 -0.77
N LYS A 116 -4.06 -2.81 -1.16
CA LYS A 116 -4.07 -1.67 -0.25
C LYS A 116 -5.06 -1.88 0.90
N ILE A 117 -6.29 -2.30 0.58
CA ILE A 117 -7.33 -2.58 1.59
C ILE A 117 -6.86 -3.68 2.57
N VAL A 118 -6.31 -4.78 2.07
CA VAL A 118 -5.84 -5.91 2.90
C VAL A 118 -4.67 -5.48 3.80
N GLU A 119 -3.71 -4.74 3.26
CA GLU A 119 -2.57 -4.20 4.00
C GLU A 119 -3.01 -3.23 5.09
N ASP A 120 -3.93 -2.31 4.77
CA ASP A 120 -4.48 -1.34 5.74
C ASP A 120 -5.17 -2.07 6.90
N HIS A 121 -5.98 -3.10 6.61
CA HIS A 121 -6.60 -3.94 7.63
C HIS A 121 -5.57 -4.68 8.48
N CYS A 122 -4.55 -5.26 7.85
CA CYS A 122 -3.48 -5.97 8.56
C CYS A 122 -2.72 -5.02 9.48
N ALA A 123 -2.39 -3.81 9.01
CA ALA A 123 -1.69 -2.80 9.78
C ALA A 123 -2.50 -2.33 11.00
N VAL A 124 -3.80 -2.11 10.85
CA VAL A 124 -4.70 -1.74 11.96
C VAL A 124 -4.75 -2.85 13.01
N LEU A 125 -4.91 -4.10 12.60
CA LEU A 125 -4.96 -5.23 13.54
C LEU A 125 -3.65 -5.41 14.31
N LEU A 126 -2.51 -5.35 13.63
CA LEU A 126 -1.20 -5.48 14.27
C LEU A 126 -0.93 -4.33 15.24
N ARG A 127 -1.26 -3.09 14.87
CA ARG A 127 -1.13 -1.92 15.77
C ARG A 127 -2.03 -2.03 16.99
N SER A 128 -3.27 -2.48 16.80
CA SER A 128 -4.22 -2.67 17.90
C SER A 128 -3.72 -3.77 18.85
N GLY A 129 -3.23 -4.88 18.32
CA GLY A 129 -2.63 -5.95 19.11
C GLY A 129 -1.41 -5.48 19.91
N LEU A 130 -0.50 -4.73 19.29
CA LEU A 130 0.66 -4.14 19.97
C LEU A 130 0.25 -3.15 21.06
N SER A 131 -0.80 -2.35 20.84
CA SER A 131 -1.33 -1.44 21.87
C SER A 131 -1.85 -2.21 23.08
N LEU A 132 -2.58 -3.30 22.86
CA LEU A 132 -3.10 -4.14 23.95
C LEU A 132 -1.97 -4.81 24.73
N VAL A 133 -0.96 -5.34 24.04
CA VAL A 133 0.22 -5.92 24.70
C VAL A 133 0.93 -4.87 25.54
N ARG A 134 1.09 -3.65 25.03
CA ARG A 134 1.68 -2.54 25.78
C ARG A 134 0.85 -2.18 27.02
N ASP A 135 -0.47 -2.03 26.88
CA ASP A 135 -1.37 -1.74 28.00
C ASP A 135 -1.29 -2.82 29.10
N LEU A 136 -1.17 -4.10 28.71
CA LEU A 136 -1.00 -5.21 29.64
C LEU A 136 0.36 -5.18 30.35
N LEU A 137 1.44 -4.90 29.61
CA LEU A 137 2.78 -4.76 30.19
C LEU A 137 2.85 -3.58 31.17
N ASP A 138 2.24 -2.44 30.83
CA ASP A 138 2.18 -1.26 31.70
C ASP A 138 1.39 -1.58 33.00
N ALA A 139 0.27 -2.30 32.88
CA ALA A 139 -0.52 -2.74 34.04
C ALA A 139 0.25 -3.72 34.94
N ILE A 140 0.99 -4.67 34.37
CA ILE A 140 1.81 -5.63 35.13
C ILE A 140 3.01 -4.94 35.79
N ALA A 141 3.62 -3.98 35.10
CA ALA A 141 4.75 -3.20 35.61
C ALA A 141 4.36 -2.22 36.74
N GLY A 142 3.07 -2.12 37.07
CA GLY A 142 2.57 -1.15 38.05
C GLY A 142 2.79 0.30 37.61
N ALA A 143 3.01 0.54 36.32
CA ALA A 143 3.10 1.89 35.78
C ALA A 143 1.69 2.48 35.85
N GLU A 144 1.47 3.41 36.78
CA GLU A 144 0.28 4.25 36.75
C GLU A 144 0.20 4.88 35.36
N ARG A 145 -0.87 4.57 34.62
CA ARG A 145 -1.13 5.17 33.30
C ARG A 145 -0.90 6.67 33.43
N PRO A 146 0.06 7.28 32.69
CA PRO A 146 0.12 8.72 32.64
C PRO A 146 -1.24 9.18 32.13
N ALA A 147 -1.91 10.02 32.92
CA ALA A 147 -3.22 10.57 32.61
C ALA A 147 -3.23 10.98 31.14
N ARG A 148 -4.19 10.41 30.39
CA ARG A 148 -4.37 10.54 28.95
C ARG A 148 -3.76 11.83 28.40
N SER A 149 -2.72 11.67 27.57
CA SER A 149 -2.09 12.77 26.85
C SER A 149 -3.16 13.62 26.13
N PRO A 150 -3.17 14.95 26.28
CA PRO A 150 -4.20 15.85 25.74
C PRO A 150 -4.15 16.04 24.21
N TYR A 151 -3.44 15.17 23.48
CA TYR A 151 -3.28 15.27 22.03
C TYR A 151 -4.45 14.71 21.20
N ASP A 152 -5.50 14.22 21.85
CA ASP A 152 -6.69 13.65 21.19
C ASP A 152 -7.75 14.71 20.80
N ARG A 153 -7.34 15.95 20.52
CA ARG A 153 -8.24 16.99 20.00
C ARG A 153 -7.68 17.64 18.75
N ARG A 154 -7.95 17.02 17.60
CA ARG A 154 -8.12 17.75 16.34
C ARG A 154 -9.44 17.38 15.69
N GLY A 155 -10.42 18.27 15.86
CA GLY A 155 -11.62 18.35 15.02
C GLY A 155 -12.87 18.78 15.79
N GLY A 156 -13.07 20.08 16.01
CA GLY A 156 -14.37 20.55 16.52
C GLY A 156 -14.45 21.93 17.18
N VAL A 157 -14.16 23.00 16.42
CA VAL A 157 -14.95 24.25 16.36
C VAL A 157 -15.10 25.13 17.64
N LEU A 158 -14.52 26.35 17.55
CA LEU A 158 -14.88 27.63 18.20
C LEU A 158 -14.74 27.80 19.73
N GLY A 159 -13.88 28.75 20.12
CA GLY A 159 -14.17 29.63 21.26
C GLY A 159 -13.15 29.67 22.41
N VAL A 160 -12.24 30.64 22.35
CA VAL A 160 -11.79 31.52 23.47
C VAL A 160 -11.25 30.88 24.78
N GLN A 161 -9.92 30.94 24.87
CA GLN A 161 -8.97 31.21 25.99
C GLN A 161 -9.20 30.80 27.47
N PRO A 162 -8.09 30.53 28.20
CA PRO A 162 -8.08 30.12 29.60
C PRO A 162 -8.10 31.32 30.57
N ALA A 163 -8.81 31.20 31.68
CA ALA A 163 -8.72 32.15 32.80
C ALA A 163 -8.05 31.48 34.02
N LEU A 164 -6.78 31.82 34.22
CA LEU A 164 -6.12 31.83 35.53
C LEU A 164 -6.71 32.98 36.36
N ARG A 165 -7.38 32.65 37.47
CA ARG A 165 -7.71 33.53 38.62
C ARG A 165 -8.14 32.57 39.74
N GLY A 166 -7.45 32.43 40.87
CA GLY A 166 -7.13 33.48 41.83
C GLY A 166 -8.31 33.64 42.78
N GLY A 167 -8.23 33.09 44.00
CA GLY A 167 -9.26 33.33 45.03
C GLY A 167 -9.20 32.35 46.21
N LEU A 168 -8.47 32.72 47.25
CA LEU A 168 -8.63 32.22 48.61
C LEU A 168 -10.10 32.32 49.06
N VAL A 169 -10.65 31.24 49.60
CA VAL A 169 -11.73 31.29 50.59
C VAL A 169 -11.44 30.25 51.67
N ASP A 170 -11.00 30.75 52.83
CA ASP A 170 -11.04 30.08 54.13
C ASP A 170 -12.48 30.18 54.66
N LEU A 171 -13.06 29.04 55.04
CA LEU A 171 -14.24 28.97 55.90
C LEU A 171 -14.03 27.83 56.89
N ARG A 172 -13.40 28.18 58.02
CA ARG A 172 -13.23 27.39 59.24
C ARG A 172 -14.39 26.43 59.53
N GLY A 173 -14.00 25.19 59.81
CA GLY A 173 -14.74 24.10 60.47
C GLY A 173 -13.77 22.98 60.78
#